data_AF-A0A815ECS9-F1
#
_entry.id   AF-A0A815ECS9-F1
#
_cell.length_a   1.000
_cell.length_b   1.000
_cell.length_c   1.000
_cell.angle_alpha   90.00
_cell.angle_beta   90.00
_cell.angle_gamma   90.00
#
_symmetry.space_group_name_H-M   'P 1'
#
loop_
_entity.id
_entity.type
_entity.pdbx_description
1 polymer ?
#
loop_
_entity_poly.entity_id
_entity_poly.type
_entity_poly.pdbx_seq_one_letter_code
_entity_poly.pdbx_strand_id
1 'polypeptide(L)'
;MDAQNIVGNTISASGDNNNNNNFPQQRSNGNTTIPSYEGNYQVDISSTNFDLETITSSYIGLMRIYRLLYVADHCPQLRNDALLISFKYIQETHFISLYKQILDEIKKQNIPLPNDFDAAWYERTQRNYVHKLEKLDTDLRNFRTNSIKDSIRRGHDDLGDHYLDAGDFFNAVRCYVRSRDYCVTPRHMITMCMNVIKASFYMQNWSNVLSYVSKAEQAIESLESTSKSATTPSVLTSMVNPMEVSSASTTNATIASDAVLISRLKVYAGIAELATKRYKLAARHFLGVSFDHCSNHFQDLISPQTLIQYVCLCSLATFERSEIHRLIIMSTNMKQYLELEPSIRDILHQFYETSYSSCLAVMSQLEPIFALDQYLAPHLRALYYEIRHRIIITYFLPYKNASMPIMARQLNTTIDVLEDELVHLIRSGKIKARIDSKNKILYVADTDQRWHAYQHALTITKQSEKLTRALLLRSAIIKSNLMVKDDSVLSSIRSPNNNNNNNNVSRRHFVPNVAGSMMMDEDDLSDEETM
;
A
#
# COMPACT_ATOMS: atom_id res chain seq x y z
N MET A 1 21.48 35.93 -45.28
CA MET A 1 22.84 35.47 -44.97
C MET A 1 23.09 35.74 -43.51
N ASP A 2 23.03 34.81 -42.57
CA ASP A 2 22.69 33.39 -42.58
C ASP A 2 22.34 33.01 -41.14
N ALA A 3 21.41 32.05 -41.02
CA ALA A 3 21.33 30.96 -40.04
C ALA A 3 21.45 31.24 -38.52
N GLN A 4 20.70 30.60 -37.61
CA GLN A 4 19.64 29.59 -37.68
C GLN A 4 19.08 29.47 -36.25
N ASN A 5 17.75 29.38 -36.15
CA ASN A 5 17.02 28.94 -34.97
C ASN A 5 17.46 27.54 -34.52
N ILE A 6 17.80 27.37 -33.24
CA ILE A 6 17.78 26.06 -32.58
C ILE A 6 16.85 26.19 -31.37
N VAL A 7 15.63 25.71 -31.59
CA VAL A 7 14.61 25.44 -30.59
C VAL A 7 15.08 24.28 -29.71
N GLY A 8 15.10 24.49 -28.39
CA GLY A 8 15.37 23.45 -27.40
C GLY A 8 14.23 22.44 -27.37
N ASN A 9 14.49 21.27 -27.95
CA ASN A 9 13.61 20.12 -27.94
C ASN A 9 13.52 19.56 -26.50
N THR A 10 12.35 19.70 -25.89
CA THR A 10 11.96 18.96 -24.69
C THR A 10 11.78 17.49 -25.07
N ILE A 11 12.65 16.64 -24.54
CA ILE A 11 12.60 15.19 -24.72
C ILE A 11 11.35 14.65 -24.01
N SER A 12 10.32 14.37 -24.81
CA SER A 12 9.22 13.49 -24.47
C SER A 12 9.75 12.06 -24.41
N ALA A 13 9.94 11.53 -23.21
CA ALA A 13 10.21 10.12 -22.99
C ALA A 13 8.89 9.33 -23.13
N SER A 14 8.51 9.03 -24.36
CA SER A 14 7.60 7.94 -24.70
C SER A 14 8.32 6.62 -24.44
N GLY A 15 8.07 6.04 -23.26
CA GLY A 15 8.43 4.67 -22.93
C GLY A 15 7.28 3.74 -23.30
N ASP A 16 7.52 2.92 -24.33
CA ASP A 16 6.69 1.77 -24.68
C ASP A 16 6.59 0.79 -23.49
N ASN A 17 5.48 0.87 -22.75
CA ASN A 17 5.06 -0.19 -21.85
C ASN A 17 3.93 -0.97 -22.51
N ASN A 18 4.33 -2.05 -23.18
CA ASN A 18 3.47 -3.11 -23.70
C ASN A 18 2.77 -3.82 -22.51
N ASN A 19 1.72 -3.22 -21.96
CA ASN A 19 0.79 -3.86 -21.05
C ASN A 19 -0.40 -4.40 -21.87
N ASN A 20 -0.25 -5.62 -22.36
CA ASN A 20 -1.36 -6.41 -22.89
C ASN A 20 -2.28 -6.86 -21.74
N ASN A 21 -3.01 -5.91 -21.15
CA ASN A 21 -4.21 -6.18 -20.35
C ASN A 21 -5.41 -5.68 -21.16
N ASN A 22 -5.79 -6.45 -22.17
CA ASN A 22 -7.04 -6.24 -22.90
C ASN A 22 -8.21 -6.60 -21.95
N PHE A 23 -8.62 -5.62 -21.14
CA PHE A 23 -9.89 -5.68 -20.42
C PHE A 23 -11.03 -5.59 -21.44
N PRO A 24 -11.99 -6.53 -21.47
CA PRO A 24 -13.16 -6.37 -22.32
C PRO A 24 -13.96 -5.19 -21.78
N GLN A 25 -14.16 -4.17 -22.63
CA GLN A 25 -15.18 -3.14 -22.42
C GLN A 25 -16.53 -3.85 -22.30
N GLN A 26 -17.04 -3.94 -21.08
CA GLN A 26 -18.38 -4.47 -20.80
C GLN A 26 -19.41 -3.53 -21.44
N ARG A 27 -20.27 -4.10 -22.28
CA ARG A 27 -21.37 -3.38 -22.93
C ARG A 27 -22.34 -2.87 -21.86
N SER A 28 -22.73 -1.61 -22.01
CA SER A 28 -23.72 -0.92 -21.20
C SER A 28 -25.08 -1.61 -21.30
N ASN A 29 -25.59 -2.11 -20.18
CA ASN A 29 -27.02 -2.05 -19.79
C ASN A 29 -27.20 -2.64 -18.38
N GLY A 30 -27.61 -1.81 -17.41
CA GLY A 30 -28.17 -2.21 -16.12
C GLY A 30 -27.24 -2.08 -14.89
N ASN A 31 -27.40 -0.99 -14.13
CA ASN A 31 -27.22 -0.79 -12.67
C ASN A 31 -26.28 -1.71 -11.83
N THR A 32 -25.12 -2.14 -12.32
CA THR A 32 -24.09 -2.77 -11.46
C THR A 32 -22.66 -2.49 -11.93
N THR A 33 -22.41 -1.28 -12.43
CA THR A 33 -21.05 -0.83 -12.71
C THR A 33 -20.48 -0.18 -11.45
N ILE A 34 -19.60 -0.88 -10.72
CA ILE A 34 -18.79 -0.24 -9.67
C ILE A 34 -18.00 0.89 -10.34
N PRO A 35 -18.17 2.15 -9.94
CA PRO A 35 -17.50 3.27 -10.58
C PRO A 35 -15.98 3.07 -10.52
N SER A 36 -15.29 3.46 -11.58
CA SER A 36 -13.83 3.61 -11.51
C SER A 36 -13.52 4.91 -10.77
N TYR A 37 -12.94 4.77 -9.59
CA TYR A 37 -12.47 5.88 -8.76
C TYR A 37 -10.98 6.20 -9.01
N GLU A 38 -10.48 5.84 -10.18
CA GLU A 38 -9.15 6.24 -10.68
C GLU A 38 -9.35 7.45 -11.61
N GLY A 39 -8.84 8.64 -11.24
CA GLY A 39 -8.96 9.88 -12.03
C GLY A 39 -10.05 10.84 -11.54
N ASN A 40 -10.52 11.73 -12.41
CA ASN A 40 -11.55 12.72 -12.07
C ASN A 40 -12.95 12.08 -12.08
N TYR A 41 -13.46 11.72 -10.90
CA TYR A 41 -14.86 11.33 -10.70
C TYR A 41 -15.57 12.34 -9.79
N GLN A 42 -16.90 12.37 -9.86
CA GLN A 42 -17.72 13.21 -9.00
C GLN A 42 -18.64 12.34 -8.15
N VAL A 43 -18.77 12.70 -6.87
CA VAL A 43 -19.63 12.01 -5.90
C VAL A 43 -20.80 12.91 -5.55
N ASP A 44 -22.01 12.42 -5.81
CA ASP A 44 -23.25 13.04 -5.36
C ASP A 44 -23.59 12.54 -3.95
N ILE A 45 -23.64 13.47 -3.00
CA ILE A 45 -23.81 13.20 -1.56
C ILE A 45 -25.28 13.29 -1.14
N SER A 46 -26.22 13.53 -2.06
CA SER A 46 -27.63 13.84 -1.76
C SER A 46 -28.36 12.80 -0.88
N SER A 47 -27.83 11.58 -0.75
CA SER A 47 -28.37 10.51 0.08
C SER A 47 -27.62 10.26 1.40
N THR A 48 -26.51 10.96 1.67
CA THR A 48 -25.62 10.69 2.82
C THR A 48 -25.30 11.95 3.63
N ASN A 49 -25.42 11.87 4.97
CA ASN A 49 -24.99 12.92 5.90
C ASN A 49 -23.46 12.96 6.01
N PHE A 50 -22.76 13.38 4.95
CA PHE A 50 -21.33 13.63 5.02
C PHE A 50 -21.09 15.06 5.52
N ASP A 51 -20.40 15.17 6.66
CA ASP A 51 -20.14 16.44 7.32
C ASP A 51 -18.65 16.81 7.26
N LEU A 52 -18.37 18.03 6.77
CA LEU A 52 -17.01 18.59 6.65
C LEU A 52 -16.41 18.93 8.02
N GLU A 53 -17.24 19.23 9.03
CA GLU A 53 -16.77 19.57 10.37
C GLU A 53 -16.12 18.37 11.05
N THR A 54 -16.63 17.16 10.77
CA THR A 54 -16.04 15.90 11.22
C THR A 54 -14.61 15.71 10.70
N ILE A 55 -14.31 16.03 9.43
CA ILE A 55 -12.93 15.97 8.89
C ILE A 55 -12.06 17.08 9.50
N THR A 56 -12.62 18.27 9.64
CA THR A 56 -11.94 19.45 10.19
C THR A 56 -11.46 19.24 11.63
N SER A 57 -12.28 18.59 12.46
CA SER A 57 -11.98 18.30 13.87
C SER A 57 -11.09 17.06 14.05
N SER A 58 -11.19 16.08 13.14
CA SER A 58 -10.45 14.82 13.25
C SER A 58 -8.99 14.91 12.84
N TYR A 59 -8.63 15.89 11.99
CA TYR A 59 -7.31 15.97 11.37
C TYR A 59 -6.58 17.28 11.66
N ILE A 60 -5.25 17.20 11.79
CA ILE A 60 -4.36 18.37 11.93
C ILE A 60 -3.27 18.38 10.87
N GLY A 61 -2.72 19.56 10.63
CA GLY A 61 -1.60 19.81 9.74
C GLY A 61 -1.93 19.57 8.27
N LEU A 62 -0.92 19.15 7.53
CA LEU A 62 -0.97 18.98 6.09
C LEU A 62 -1.99 17.92 5.62
N MET A 63 -2.24 16.88 6.42
CA MET A 63 -3.23 15.85 6.12
C MET A 63 -4.65 16.42 6.03
N ARG A 64 -5.01 17.37 6.90
CA ARG A 64 -6.30 18.06 6.86
C ARG A 64 -6.48 18.80 5.53
N ILE A 65 -5.43 19.49 5.08
CA ILE A 65 -5.45 20.25 3.82
C ILE A 65 -5.61 19.31 2.63
N TYR A 66 -4.84 18.23 2.55
CA TYR A 66 -4.95 17.29 1.43
C TYR A 66 -6.30 16.58 1.37
N ARG A 67 -6.85 16.18 2.52
CA ARG A 67 -8.19 15.57 2.58
C ARG A 67 -9.29 16.56 2.16
N LEU A 68 -9.23 17.81 2.61
CA LEU A 68 -10.20 18.83 2.20
C LEU A 68 -10.08 19.19 0.72
N LEU A 69 -8.86 19.28 0.19
CA LEU A 69 -8.63 19.49 -1.24
C LEU A 69 -9.17 18.31 -2.06
N TYR A 70 -8.97 17.08 -1.58
CA TYR A 70 -9.52 15.89 -2.22
C TYR A 70 -11.05 15.90 -2.28
N VAL A 71 -11.71 16.27 -1.17
CA VAL A 71 -13.16 16.45 -1.13
C VAL A 71 -13.61 17.57 -2.08
N ALA A 72 -12.86 18.68 -2.16
CA ALA A 72 -13.17 19.78 -3.06
C ALA A 72 -13.14 19.36 -4.54
N ASP A 73 -12.18 18.53 -4.93
CA ASP A 73 -12.05 18.04 -6.31
C ASP A 73 -13.23 17.12 -6.68
N HIS A 74 -13.57 16.17 -5.80
CA HIS A 74 -14.50 15.07 -6.09
C HIS A 74 -15.95 15.34 -5.69
N CYS A 75 -16.22 16.31 -4.80
CA CYS A 75 -17.58 16.71 -4.43
C CYS A 75 -17.87 18.15 -4.85
N PRO A 76 -18.68 18.39 -5.90
CA PRO A 76 -19.01 19.75 -6.32
C PRO A 76 -19.89 20.50 -5.31
N GLN A 77 -20.72 19.80 -4.53
CA GLN A 77 -21.65 20.42 -3.57
C GLN A 77 -20.92 21.05 -2.38
N LEU A 78 -19.86 20.41 -1.90
CA LEU A 78 -19.10 20.83 -0.71
C LEU A 78 -17.77 21.51 -1.08
N ARG A 79 -17.50 21.70 -2.37
CA ARG A 79 -16.26 22.28 -2.90
C ARG A 79 -15.96 23.66 -2.33
N ASN A 80 -16.95 24.55 -2.35
CA ASN A 80 -16.76 25.93 -1.93
C ASN A 80 -16.39 26.01 -0.44
N ASP A 81 -17.13 25.28 0.40
CA ASP A 81 -16.90 25.24 1.84
C ASP A 81 -15.55 24.59 2.18
N ALA A 82 -15.21 23.48 1.51
CA ALA A 82 -13.92 22.80 1.69
C ALA A 82 -12.72 23.72 1.34
N LEU A 83 -12.81 24.46 0.23
CA LEU A 83 -11.76 25.41 -0.18
C LEU A 83 -11.62 26.58 0.81
N LEU A 84 -12.73 27.13 1.31
CA LEU A 84 -12.70 28.23 2.28
C LEU A 84 -12.12 27.79 3.63
N ILE A 85 -12.51 26.62 4.14
CA ILE A 85 -11.97 26.05 5.38
C ILE A 85 -10.47 25.77 5.23
N SER A 86 -10.06 25.22 4.09
CA SER A 86 -8.65 24.95 3.79
C SER A 86 -7.83 26.23 3.74
N PHE A 87 -8.37 27.28 3.10
CA PHE A 87 -7.71 28.58 2.97
C PHE A 87 -7.48 29.24 4.33
N LYS A 88 -8.50 29.26 5.20
CA LYS A 88 -8.38 29.77 6.57
C LYS A 88 -7.31 29.00 7.36
N TYR A 89 -7.29 27.68 7.22
CA TYR A 89 -6.32 26.83 7.93
C TYR A 89 -4.87 27.05 7.48
N ILE A 90 -4.62 27.36 6.21
CA ILE A 90 -3.27 27.69 5.71
C ILE A 90 -2.76 29.00 6.31
N GLN A 91 -3.64 29.99 6.51
CA GLN A 91 -3.25 31.25 7.14
C GLN A 91 -2.76 31.04 8.58
N GLU A 92 -3.27 30.02 9.27
CA GLU A 92 -2.86 29.63 10.62
C GLU A 92 -1.54 28.80 10.65
N THR A 93 -1.25 28.03 9.60
CA THR A 93 -0.20 27.00 9.59
C THR A 93 1.02 27.29 8.70
N HIS A 94 1.03 28.42 7.99
CA HIS A 94 2.16 28.93 7.19
C HIS A 94 2.65 28.03 6.03
N PHE A 95 1.82 27.13 5.48
CA PHE A 95 2.18 26.33 4.30
C PHE A 95 2.21 27.17 3.00
N ILE A 96 3.40 27.61 2.59
CA ILE A 96 3.59 28.56 1.47
C ILE A 96 3.30 27.93 0.10
N SER A 97 3.70 26.67 -0.12
CA SER A 97 3.59 25.99 -1.42
C SER A 97 2.15 25.79 -1.88
N LEU A 98 1.27 25.38 -0.96
CA LEU A 98 -0.14 25.09 -1.23
C LEU A 98 -1.02 26.34 -1.30
N TYR A 99 -0.61 27.44 -0.67
CA TYR A 99 -1.38 28.69 -0.66
C TYR A 99 -1.69 29.20 -2.07
N LYS A 100 -0.69 29.21 -2.96
CA LYS A 100 -0.86 29.65 -4.36
C LYS A 100 -1.84 28.76 -5.12
N GLN A 101 -1.69 27.43 -4.97
CA GLN A 101 -2.54 26.46 -5.64
C GLN A 101 -4.02 26.63 -5.24
N ILE A 102 -4.30 26.77 -3.94
CA ILE A 102 -5.68 26.96 -3.45
C ILE A 102 -6.23 28.32 -3.87
N LEU A 103 -5.42 29.38 -3.82
CA LEU A 103 -5.85 30.71 -4.25
C LEU A 103 -6.22 30.75 -5.73
N ASP A 104 -5.43 30.10 -6.59
CA ASP A 104 -5.71 29.99 -8.01
C ASP A 104 -7.01 29.21 -8.27
N GLU A 105 -7.27 28.16 -7.49
CA GLU A 105 -8.51 27.38 -7.62
C GLU A 105 -9.75 28.16 -7.14
N ILE A 106 -9.64 28.91 -6.04
CA ILE A 106 -10.70 29.83 -5.58
C ILE A 106 -11.04 30.87 -6.65
N LYS A 107 -10.02 31.46 -7.30
CA LYS A 107 -10.22 32.43 -8.38
C LYS A 107 -10.91 31.81 -9.59
N LYS A 108 -10.55 30.57 -9.99
CA LYS A 108 -11.22 29.88 -11.10
C LYS A 108 -12.70 29.64 -10.83
N GLN A 109 -13.06 29.33 -9.59
CA GLN A 109 -14.44 29.03 -9.20
C GLN A 109 -15.27 30.29 -8.88
N ASN A 110 -14.70 31.49 -9.00
CA ASN A 110 -15.35 32.78 -8.66
C ASN A 110 -15.98 32.81 -7.24
N ILE A 111 -15.35 32.14 -6.28
CA ILE A 111 -15.82 32.14 -4.89
C ILE A 111 -15.45 33.48 -4.25
N PRO A 112 -16.38 34.19 -3.57
CA PRO A 112 -16.05 35.40 -2.85
C PRO A 112 -15.02 35.09 -1.75
N LEU A 113 -13.87 35.75 -1.81
CA LEU A 113 -12.82 35.56 -0.82
C LEU A 113 -13.32 36.03 0.56
N PRO A 114 -12.85 35.40 1.65
CA PRO A 114 -13.13 35.89 3.00
C PRO A 114 -12.73 37.36 3.16
N ASN A 115 -13.53 38.13 3.91
CA ASN A 115 -13.29 39.57 4.14
C ASN A 115 -11.92 39.86 4.78
N ASP A 116 -11.31 38.89 5.46
CA ASP A 116 -9.98 38.97 6.11
C ASP A 116 -8.81 38.58 5.19
N PHE A 117 -8.98 38.66 3.86
CA PHE A 117 -7.94 38.31 2.89
C PHE A 117 -6.76 39.29 2.92
N ASP A 118 -5.65 38.89 3.56
CA ASP A 118 -4.38 39.63 3.52
C ASP A 118 -3.54 39.21 2.29
N ALA A 119 -3.60 40.02 1.22
CA ALA A 119 -2.80 39.84 0.02
C ALA A 119 -1.28 39.93 0.26
N ALA A 120 -0.86 40.66 1.30
CA ALA A 120 0.55 40.82 1.66
C ALA A 120 1.08 39.71 2.59
N TRP A 121 0.18 38.86 3.12
CA TRP A 121 0.56 37.75 4.01
C TRP A 121 1.52 36.79 3.34
N TYR A 122 1.29 36.46 2.07
CA TYR A 122 2.13 35.53 1.30
C TYR A 122 3.58 36.03 1.21
N GLU A 123 3.78 37.28 0.78
CA GLU A 123 5.12 37.87 0.65
C GLU A 123 5.82 38.03 2.01
N ARG A 124 5.08 38.38 3.06
CA ARG A 124 5.63 38.47 4.43
C ARG A 124 6.08 37.10 4.93
N THR A 125 5.23 36.09 4.77
CA THR A 125 5.52 34.70 5.21
C THR A 125 6.68 34.11 4.41
N GLN A 126 6.74 34.36 3.10
CA GLN A 126 7.85 33.93 2.25
C GLN A 126 9.18 34.59 2.66
N ARG A 127 9.19 35.89 2.98
CA ARG A 127 10.39 36.56 3.50
C ARG A 127 10.85 35.99 4.84
N ASN A 128 9.91 35.74 5.76
CA ASN A 128 10.22 35.13 7.05
C ASN A 128 10.79 33.72 6.90
N TYR A 129 10.26 32.94 5.96
CA TYR A 129 10.75 31.60 5.63
C TYR A 129 12.20 31.64 5.14
N VAL A 130 12.50 32.48 4.14
CA VAL A 130 13.87 32.60 3.61
C VAL A 130 14.85 33.03 4.69
N HIS A 131 14.48 34.02 5.51
CA HIS A 131 15.30 34.48 6.62
C HIS A 131 15.57 33.38 7.67
N LYS A 132 14.54 32.59 8.02
CA LYS A 132 14.69 31.46 8.96
C LYS A 132 15.58 30.37 8.36
N LEU A 133 15.47 30.11 7.05
CA LEU A 133 16.32 29.15 6.34
C LEU A 133 17.80 29.55 6.41
N GLU A 134 18.12 30.81 6.09
CA GLU A 134 19.49 31.35 6.12
C GLU A 134 20.09 31.26 7.54
N LYS A 135 19.27 31.54 8.55
CA LYS A 135 19.68 31.41 9.96
C LYS A 135 20.00 29.96 10.31
N LEU A 136 19.11 29.01 10.00
CA LEU A 136 19.31 27.58 10.27
C LEU A 136 20.55 27.02 9.54
N ASP A 137 20.78 27.44 8.29
CA ASP A 137 21.98 27.06 7.54
C ASP A 137 23.26 27.62 8.16
N THR A 138 23.23 28.85 8.68
CA THR A 138 24.36 29.46 9.38
C THR A 138 24.64 28.72 10.69
N ASP A 139 23.62 28.41 11.47
CA ASP A 139 23.73 27.65 12.71
C ASP A 139 24.28 26.24 12.46
N LEU A 140 23.83 25.56 11.41
CA LEU A 140 24.34 24.24 11.02
C LEU A 140 25.82 24.28 10.62
N ARG A 141 26.26 25.33 9.92
CA ARG A 141 27.69 25.54 9.60
C ARG A 141 28.52 25.77 10.87
N ASN A 142 27.98 26.51 11.84
CA ASN A 142 28.62 26.71 13.13
C ASN A 142 28.74 25.39 13.90
N PHE A 143 27.70 24.57 13.95
CA PHE A 143 27.73 23.25 14.59
C PHE A 143 28.73 22.29 13.94
N ARG A 144 28.87 22.35 12.61
CA ARG A 144 29.88 21.57 11.87
C ARG A 144 31.30 22.01 12.22
N THR A 145 31.54 23.32 12.30
CA THR A 145 32.85 23.86 12.71
C THR A 145 33.22 23.41 14.12
N ASN A 146 32.24 23.42 15.03
CA ASN A 146 32.41 22.97 16.42
C ASN A 146 32.47 21.44 16.59
N SER A 147 32.20 20.66 15.53
CA SER A 147 32.27 19.19 15.51
C SER A 147 31.41 18.47 16.58
N ILE A 148 30.30 19.08 17.01
CA ILE A 148 29.38 18.48 17.99
C ILE A 148 28.32 17.64 17.27
N LYS A 149 28.48 16.31 17.29
CA LYS A 149 27.60 15.37 16.55
C LYS A 149 26.10 15.57 16.84
N ASP A 150 25.72 15.71 18.11
CA ASP A 150 24.31 15.85 18.51
C ASP A 150 23.70 17.19 18.07
N SER A 151 24.48 18.27 18.07
CA SER A 151 24.04 19.56 17.53
C SER A 151 23.94 19.57 16.01
N ILE A 152 24.85 18.87 15.30
CA ILE A 152 24.75 18.69 13.85
C ILE A 152 23.50 17.88 13.49
N ARG A 153 23.19 16.83 14.26
CA ARG A 153 21.97 16.03 14.08
C ARG A 153 20.72 16.88 14.29
N ARG A 154 20.60 17.58 15.43
CA ARG A 154 19.46 18.48 15.70
C ARG A 154 19.33 19.57 14.64
N GLY A 155 20.44 20.18 14.22
CA GLY A 155 20.40 21.18 13.16
C GLY A 155 19.90 20.63 11.82
N HIS A 156 20.20 19.36 11.49
CA HIS A 156 19.61 18.69 10.33
C HIS A 156 18.12 18.37 10.50
N ASP A 157 17.69 18.02 11.72
CA ASP A 157 16.28 17.78 12.03
C ASP A 157 15.47 19.10 11.94
N ASP A 158 15.96 20.18 12.55
CA ASP A 158 15.33 21.52 12.51
C ASP A 158 15.23 22.07 11.08
N LEU A 159 16.27 21.86 10.27
CA LEU A 159 16.27 22.23 8.85
C LEU A 159 15.26 21.39 8.06
N GLY A 160 15.17 20.08 8.34
CA GLY A 160 14.19 19.19 7.74
C GLY A 160 12.76 19.59 8.09
N ASP A 161 12.49 19.91 9.36
CA ASP A 161 11.18 20.35 9.84
C ASP A 161 10.76 21.66 9.16
N HIS A 162 11.70 22.60 8.99
CA HIS A 162 11.45 23.83 8.25
C HIS A 162 11.09 23.57 6.77
N TYR A 163 11.73 22.59 6.12
CA TYR A 163 11.35 22.17 4.76
C TYR A 163 9.99 21.47 4.73
N LEU A 164 9.64 20.67 5.74
CA LEU A 164 8.31 20.05 5.86
C LEU A 164 7.20 21.09 6.00
N ASP A 165 7.40 22.10 6.84
CA ASP A 165 6.45 23.21 7.04
C ASP A 165 6.24 24.02 5.76
N ALA A 166 7.24 24.06 4.87
CA ALA A 166 7.11 24.70 3.56
C ALA A 166 6.40 23.83 2.52
N GLY A 167 6.30 22.51 2.76
CA GLY A 167 5.84 21.52 1.80
C GLY A 167 6.91 21.06 0.80
N ASP A 168 8.20 21.35 1.05
CA ASP A 168 9.32 20.82 0.25
C ASP A 168 9.80 19.49 0.85
N PHE A 169 9.05 18.43 0.56
CA PHE A 169 9.33 17.11 1.13
C PHE A 169 10.64 16.49 0.61
N PHE A 170 11.05 16.82 -0.62
CA PHE A 170 12.27 16.26 -1.21
C PHE A 170 13.51 16.74 -0.47
N ASN A 171 13.62 18.05 -0.22
CA ASN A 171 14.75 18.59 0.53
C ASN A 171 14.67 18.21 2.03
N ALA A 172 13.47 18.06 2.59
CA ALA A 172 13.30 17.53 3.94
C ALA A 172 13.89 16.11 4.08
N VAL A 173 13.52 15.16 3.20
CA VAL A 173 14.08 13.79 3.20
C VAL A 173 15.60 13.82 3.13
N ARG A 174 16.18 14.66 2.26
CA ARG A 174 17.64 14.78 2.13
C ARG A 174 18.31 15.28 3.41
N CYS A 175 17.66 16.18 4.16
CA CYS A 175 18.19 16.68 5.43
C CYS A 175 18.17 15.59 6.50
N TYR A 176 17.06 14.86 6.65
CA TYR A 176 16.98 13.76 7.62
C TYR A 176 17.90 12.59 7.27
N VAL A 177 18.05 12.22 5.99
CA VAL A 177 18.97 11.15 5.60
C VAL A 177 20.43 11.53 5.87
N ARG A 178 20.79 12.82 5.79
CA ARG A 178 22.12 13.30 6.19
C ARG A 178 22.35 13.26 7.69
N SER A 179 21.32 13.37 8.52
CA SER A 179 21.47 13.27 9.98
C SER A 179 21.86 11.86 10.45
N ARG A 180 21.64 10.84 9.61
CA ARG A 180 21.99 9.42 9.85
C ARG A 180 23.41 9.19 10.35
N ASP A 181 24.41 9.83 9.73
CA ASP A 181 25.82 9.57 10.04
C ASP A 181 26.21 10.12 11.44
N TYR A 182 25.33 10.95 12.04
CA TYR A 182 25.48 11.52 13.36
C TYR A 182 24.60 10.82 14.42
N CYS A 183 23.83 9.79 14.04
CA CYS A 183 23.02 8.98 14.96
C CYS A 183 23.91 8.01 15.76
N VAL A 184 24.02 8.22 17.07
CA VAL A 184 24.79 7.35 17.98
C VAL A 184 23.91 6.31 18.68
N THR A 185 22.67 6.65 19.05
CA THR A 185 21.78 5.76 19.81
C THR A 185 20.70 5.16 18.90
N PRO A 186 20.14 3.97 19.22
CA PRO A 186 19.00 3.42 18.50
C PRO A 186 17.79 4.38 18.50
N ARG A 187 17.57 5.14 19.57
CA ARG A 187 16.54 6.20 19.60
C ARG A 187 16.77 7.29 18.56
N HIS A 188 18.00 7.74 18.36
CA HIS A 188 18.30 8.70 17.28
C HIS A 188 17.97 8.11 15.90
N MET A 189 18.22 6.82 15.70
CA MET A 189 17.87 6.12 14.45
C MET A 189 16.35 6.04 14.26
N ILE A 190 15.59 5.73 15.30
CA ILE A 190 14.12 5.64 15.27
C ILE A 190 13.53 7.01 14.92
N THR A 191 13.93 8.08 15.61
CA THR A 191 13.46 9.45 15.34
C THR A 191 13.78 9.87 13.90
N MET A 192 15.00 9.62 13.42
CA MET A 192 15.38 9.92 12.04
C MET A 192 14.53 9.11 11.05
N CYS A 193 14.34 7.80 11.25
CA CYS A 193 13.50 6.98 10.38
C CYS A 193 12.07 7.51 10.35
N MET A 194 11.54 7.94 11.49
CA MET A 194 10.19 8.49 11.60
C MET A 194 10.00 9.77 10.80
N ASN A 195 10.98 10.68 10.85
CA ASN A 195 10.97 11.93 10.08
C ASN A 195 11.08 11.66 8.57
N VAL A 196 11.95 10.71 8.17
CA VAL A 196 12.05 10.26 6.77
C VAL A 196 10.75 9.63 6.29
N ILE A 197 10.10 8.80 7.11
CA ILE A 197 8.80 8.18 6.79
C ILE A 197 7.74 9.26 6.59
N LYS A 198 7.62 10.22 7.53
CA LYS A 198 6.66 11.32 7.45
C LYS A 198 6.84 12.13 6.15
N ALA A 199 8.07 12.51 5.83
CA ALA A 199 8.37 13.26 4.60
C ALA A 199 8.09 12.42 3.33
N SER A 200 8.51 11.15 3.31
CA SER A 200 8.31 10.24 2.18
C SER A 200 6.84 9.88 1.94
N PHE A 201 6.05 9.89 3.01
CA PHE A 201 4.61 9.66 2.97
C PHE A 201 3.90 10.77 2.20
N TYR A 202 4.22 12.04 2.48
CA TYR A 202 3.68 13.18 1.72
C TYR A 202 4.16 13.20 0.26
N MET A 203 5.35 12.67 -0.02
CA MET A 203 5.83 12.44 -1.40
C MET A 203 5.15 11.26 -2.11
N GLN A 204 4.33 10.46 -1.42
CA GLN A 204 3.74 9.22 -1.92
C GLN A 204 4.79 8.18 -2.40
N ASN A 205 6.00 8.21 -1.81
CA ASN A 205 7.04 7.23 -2.10
C ASN A 205 6.93 6.03 -1.16
N TRP A 206 6.01 5.12 -1.49
CA TRP A 206 5.63 3.98 -0.65
C TRP A 206 6.75 2.96 -0.41
N SER A 207 7.63 2.73 -1.40
CA SER A 207 8.75 1.81 -1.26
C SER A 207 9.78 2.31 -0.24
N ASN A 208 10.02 3.63 -0.23
CA ASN A 208 10.88 4.25 0.76
C ASN A 208 10.27 4.17 2.16
N VAL A 209 8.96 4.43 2.30
CA VAL A 209 8.24 4.29 3.57
C VAL A 209 8.41 2.89 4.14
N LEU A 210 8.12 1.84 3.37
CA LEU A 210 8.23 0.45 3.84
C LEU A 210 9.66 0.06 4.25
N SER A 211 10.65 0.53 3.50
CA SER A 211 12.07 0.26 3.80
C SER A 211 12.49 0.89 5.13
N TYR A 212 12.10 2.15 5.38
CA TYR A 212 12.42 2.84 6.61
C TYR A 212 11.56 2.38 7.80
N VAL A 213 10.34 1.89 7.57
CA VAL A 213 9.54 1.22 8.62
C VAL A 213 10.27 -0.03 9.09
N SER A 214 10.67 -0.93 8.18
CA SER A 214 11.40 -2.14 8.56
C SER A 214 12.69 -1.82 9.30
N LYS A 215 13.40 -0.77 8.88
CA LYS A 215 14.60 -0.30 9.57
C LYS A 215 14.31 0.25 10.98
N ALA A 216 13.21 0.97 11.15
CA ALA A 216 12.78 1.47 12.46
C ALA A 216 12.37 0.32 13.39
N GLU A 217 11.65 -0.67 12.88
CA GLU A 217 11.26 -1.88 13.64
C GLU A 217 12.49 -2.66 14.12
N GLN A 218 13.49 -2.87 13.26
CA GLN A 218 14.76 -3.50 13.65
C GLN A 218 15.51 -2.69 14.72
N ALA A 219 15.50 -1.36 14.62
CA ALA A 219 16.11 -0.49 15.63
C ALA A 219 15.38 -0.57 16.98
N ILE A 220 14.05 -0.68 16.98
CA ILE A 220 13.24 -0.88 18.19
C ILE A 220 13.54 -2.25 18.81
N GLU A 221 13.61 -3.31 18.01
CA GLU A 221 13.94 -4.65 18.50
C GLU A 221 15.33 -4.69 19.17
N SER A 222 16.31 -3.99 18.60
CA SER A 222 17.64 -3.86 19.20
C SER A 222 17.64 -3.09 20.53
N LEU A 223 16.72 -2.14 20.70
CA LEU A 223 16.53 -1.40 21.94
C LEU A 223 15.93 -2.32 23.03
N GLU A 224 14.96 -3.16 22.66
CA GLU A 224 14.34 -4.14 23.56
C GLU A 224 15.28 -5.28 23.96
N SER A 225 16.16 -5.75 23.08
CA SER A 225 17.14 -6.79 23.42
C SER A 225 18.16 -6.29 24.44
N THR A 226 18.57 -5.01 24.33
CA THR A 226 19.51 -4.37 25.25
C THR A 226 18.89 -4.18 26.64
N SER A 227 17.60 -3.88 26.73
CA SER A 227 16.90 -3.71 28.02
C SER A 227 16.68 -5.05 28.74
N LYS A 228 16.46 -6.15 28.02
CA LYS A 228 16.29 -7.50 28.60
C LYS A 228 17.60 -8.12 29.12
N SER A 229 18.76 -7.78 28.54
CA SER A 229 20.08 -8.26 29.01
C SER A 229 20.57 -7.60 30.31
N ALA A 230 19.99 -6.47 30.72
CA ALA A 230 20.38 -5.77 31.95
C ALA A 230 19.73 -6.36 33.23
N THR A 231 18.85 -7.36 33.11
CA THR A 231 18.04 -7.88 34.23
C THR A 231 18.56 -9.21 34.83
N THR A 232 19.78 -9.66 34.51
CA THR A 232 20.41 -10.79 35.21
C THR A 232 21.12 -10.33 36.49
N PRO A 233 20.85 -10.91 37.68
CA PRO A 233 21.50 -10.49 38.91
C PRO A 233 22.92 -11.07 38.95
N SER A 234 23.92 -10.26 38.58
CA SER A 234 25.30 -10.56 38.96
C SER A 234 25.49 -10.16 40.41
N VAL A 235 25.42 -11.14 41.31
CA VAL A 235 25.84 -10.99 42.71
C VAL A 235 27.33 -10.68 42.71
N LEU A 236 27.70 -9.42 42.91
CA LEU A 236 28.99 -9.00 43.49
C LEU A 236 28.82 -7.60 44.11
N THR A 237 28.97 -7.61 45.44
CA THR A 237 28.78 -6.53 46.41
C THR A 237 29.84 -5.43 46.31
N SER A 238 29.45 -4.15 46.29
CA SER A 238 30.09 -3.11 47.13
C SER A 238 29.26 -1.81 47.25
N MET A 239 28.92 -1.53 48.50
CA MET A 239 28.48 -0.30 49.15
C MET A 239 28.51 1.02 48.36
N VAL A 240 27.32 1.59 48.06
CA VAL A 240 27.04 3.05 48.03
C VAL A 240 25.57 3.30 48.47
N ASN A 241 25.37 4.40 49.19
CA ASN A 241 24.20 4.87 49.95
C ASN A 241 22.78 4.74 49.31
N PRO A 242 21.72 4.59 50.13
CA PRO A 242 20.33 4.63 49.67
C PRO A 242 19.76 6.06 49.73
N MET A 243 19.82 6.78 48.61
CA MET A 243 18.94 7.94 48.40
C MET A 243 18.71 8.17 46.92
N GLU A 244 17.81 7.38 46.32
CA GLU A 244 17.10 7.71 45.06
C GLU A 244 16.03 6.65 44.78
N VAL A 245 14.81 6.88 45.27
CA VAL A 245 13.62 6.11 44.88
C VAL A 245 12.79 7.00 43.96
N SER A 246 13.08 6.98 42.66
CA SER A 246 12.27 7.68 41.63
C SER A 246 12.37 7.08 40.20
N SER A 247 12.93 5.88 40.02
CA SER A 247 13.23 5.34 38.68
C SER A 247 12.14 4.43 38.08
N ALA A 248 11.08 4.09 38.81
CA ALA A 248 9.99 3.24 38.31
C ALA A 248 8.95 3.99 37.45
N SER A 249 8.82 5.32 37.58
CA SER A 249 7.91 6.14 36.77
C SER A 249 8.46 6.45 35.38
N THR A 250 9.79 6.60 35.25
CA THR A 250 10.46 6.98 33.99
C THR A 250 10.51 5.80 33.02
N THR A 251 10.69 4.56 33.50
CA THR A 251 10.71 3.35 32.67
C THR A 251 9.33 3.05 32.06
N ASN A 252 8.25 3.18 32.83
CA ASN A 252 6.88 2.97 32.35
C ASN A 252 6.45 4.01 31.29
N ALA A 253 6.87 5.28 31.44
CA ALA A 253 6.60 6.33 30.46
C ALA A 253 7.33 6.08 29.12
N THR A 254 8.57 5.57 29.16
CA THR A 254 9.31 5.24 27.94
C THR A 254 8.72 4.05 27.17
N ILE A 255 8.25 3.01 27.87
CA ILE A 255 7.62 1.83 27.25
C ILE A 255 6.29 2.20 26.60
N ALA A 256 5.49 3.07 27.25
CA ALA A 256 4.26 3.59 26.67
C ALA A 256 4.52 4.41 25.40
N SER A 257 5.58 5.25 25.39
CA SER A 257 6.00 5.99 24.19
C SER A 257 6.43 5.06 23.05
N ASP A 258 7.13 3.97 23.37
CA ASP A 258 7.61 3.02 22.36
C ASP A 258 6.44 2.22 21.74
N ALA A 259 5.42 1.87 22.53
CA ALA A 259 4.20 1.22 22.03
C ALA A 259 3.38 2.12 21.08
N VAL A 260 3.31 3.42 21.38
CA VAL A 260 2.68 4.43 20.49
C VAL A 260 3.47 4.55 19.18
N LEU A 261 4.81 4.58 19.25
CA LEU A 261 5.68 4.61 18.06
C LEU A 261 5.49 3.38 17.17
N ILE A 262 5.46 2.17 17.76
CA ILE A 262 5.20 0.92 17.02
C ILE A 262 3.82 0.98 16.34
N SER A 263 2.80 1.44 17.06
CA SER A 263 1.45 1.58 16.51
C SER A 263 1.42 2.56 15.34
N ARG A 264 2.19 3.65 15.43
CA ARG A 264 2.29 4.65 14.35
C ARG A 264 3.04 4.13 13.12
N LEU A 265 4.11 3.37 13.33
CA LEU A 265 4.83 2.69 12.24
C LEU A 265 3.93 1.70 11.50
N LYS A 266 3.11 0.94 12.24
CA LYS A 266 2.12 0.03 11.64
C LYS A 266 1.08 0.76 10.79
N VAL A 267 0.61 1.94 11.18
CA VAL A 267 -0.30 2.74 10.36
C VAL A 267 0.38 3.16 9.05
N TYR A 268 1.60 3.70 9.11
CA TYR A 268 2.36 4.07 7.91
C TYR A 268 2.61 2.87 6.99
N ALA A 269 2.99 1.72 7.55
CA ALA A 269 3.15 0.48 6.81
C ALA A 269 1.84 0.06 6.14
N GLY A 270 0.74 0.09 6.89
CA GLY A 270 -0.58 -0.31 6.41
C GLY A 270 -1.06 0.55 5.23
N ILE A 271 -0.90 1.87 5.30
CA ILE A 271 -1.27 2.77 4.19
C ILE A 271 -0.34 2.57 2.98
N ALA A 272 0.97 2.35 3.20
CA ALA A 272 1.89 2.07 2.10
C ALA A 272 1.62 0.72 1.41
N GLU A 273 1.26 -0.32 2.18
CA GLU A 273 0.83 -1.62 1.65
C GLU A 273 -0.53 -1.52 0.92
N LEU A 274 -1.45 -0.68 1.41
CA LEU A 274 -2.71 -0.37 0.74
C LEU A 274 -2.45 0.25 -0.64
N ALA A 275 -1.59 1.28 -0.69
CA ALA A 275 -1.22 1.98 -1.92
C ALA A 275 -0.54 1.05 -2.95
N THR A 276 0.22 0.05 -2.49
CA THR A 276 0.85 -0.99 -3.33
C THR A 276 -0.09 -2.16 -3.66
N LYS A 277 -1.39 -2.05 -3.37
CA LYS A 277 -2.46 -3.03 -3.64
C LYS A 277 -2.28 -4.37 -2.89
N ARG A 278 -1.55 -4.38 -1.78
CA ARG A 278 -1.31 -5.55 -0.92
C ARG A 278 -2.24 -5.56 0.28
N TYR A 279 -3.54 -5.69 0.02
CA TYR A 279 -4.60 -5.52 1.01
C TYR A 279 -4.51 -6.46 2.24
N LYS A 280 -4.02 -7.69 2.06
CA LYS A 280 -3.91 -8.67 3.16
C LYS A 280 -2.88 -8.27 4.20
N LEU A 281 -1.74 -7.72 3.75
CA LEU A 281 -0.68 -7.23 4.64
C LEU A 281 -1.13 -5.93 5.32
N ALA A 282 -1.73 -5.01 4.55
CA ALA A 282 -2.30 -3.77 5.07
C ALA A 282 -3.27 -4.03 6.22
N ALA A 283 -4.24 -4.94 6.04
CA ALA A 283 -5.19 -5.33 7.07
C ALA A 283 -4.50 -5.84 8.35
N ARG A 284 -3.45 -6.66 8.22
CA ARG A 284 -2.70 -7.18 9.38
C ARG A 284 -1.95 -6.09 10.14
N HIS A 285 -1.37 -5.13 9.43
CA HIS A 285 -0.73 -3.98 10.07
C HIS A 285 -1.76 -3.13 10.82
N PHE A 286 -2.91 -2.83 10.22
CA PHE A 286 -3.97 -2.04 10.85
C PHE A 286 -4.58 -2.74 12.09
N LEU A 287 -4.79 -4.06 12.04
CA LEU A 287 -5.26 -4.83 13.20
C LEU A 287 -4.29 -4.76 14.40
N GLY A 288 -3.01 -4.54 14.14
CA GLY A 288 -1.98 -4.43 15.17
C GLY A 288 -1.91 -3.06 15.86
N VAL A 289 -2.82 -2.13 15.56
CA VAL A 289 -2.87 -0.76 16.09
C VAL A 289 -3.88 -0.68 17.24
N SER A 290 -3.43 -0.23 18.42
CA SER A 290 -4.30 -0.04 19.59
C SER A 290 -5.21 1.18 19.46
N PHE A 291 -6.45 1.09 19.94
CA PHE A 291 -7.43 2.19 19.94
C PHE A 291 -6.93 3.45 20.66
N ASP A 292 -6.43 3.30 21.88
CA ASP A 292 -5.98 4.42 22.73
C ASP A 292 -4.87 5.26 22.08
N HIS A 293 -4.01 4.62 21.28
CA HIS A 293 -2.94 5.31 20.56
C HIS A 293 -3.51 6.11 19.38
N CYS A 294 -4.48 5.52 18.65
CA CYS A 294 -5.06 6.15 17.47
C CYS A 294 -5.93 7.35 17.80
N SER A 295 -6.71 7.29 18.87
CA SER A 295 -7.61 8.38 19.26
C SER A 295 -6.86 9.65 19.68
N ASN A 296 -5.73 9.51 20.39
CA ASN A 296 -5.06 10.64 21.03
C ASN A 296 -3.85 11.19 20.25
N HIS A 297 -3.13 10.35 19.49
CA HIS A 297 -1.82 10.72 18.95
C HIS A 297 -1.72 10.79 17.42
N PHE A 298 -2.72 10.33 16.67
CA PHE A 298 -2.63 10.16 15.20
C PHE A 298 -3.48 11.14 14.39
N GLN A 299 -3.92 12.25 14.97
CA GLN A 299 -4.69 13.29 14.27
C GLN A 299 -3.95 13.86 13.03
N ASP A 300 -2.62 13.78 12.98
CA ASP A 300 -1.83 14.22 11.83
C ASP A 300 -1.70 13.14 10.73
N LEU A 301 -2.25 11.94 10.94
CA LEU A 301 -2.12 10.80 10.04
C LEU A 301 -3.46 10.15 9.67
N ILE A 302 -4.20 9.63 10.66
CA ILE A 302 -5.42 8.85 10.43
C ILE A 302 -6.40 9.02 11.59
N SER A 303 -7.70 9.13 11.31
CA SER A 303 -8.74 9.09 12.33
C SER A 303 -9.12 7.64 12.66
N PRO A 304 -9.55 7.33 13.89
CA PRO A 304 -9.98 5.97 14.25
C PRO A 304 -11.15 5.46 13.38
N GLN A 305 -12.02 6.37 12.91
CA GLN A 305 -13.11 6.04 11.97
C GLN A 305 -12.58 5.58 10.61
N THR A 306 -11.63 6.30 10.03
CA THR A 306 -11.05 5.90 8.74
C THR A 306 -10.21 4.62 8.85
N LEU A 307 -9.53 4.41 9.98
CA LEU A 307 -8.79 3.18 10.22
C LEU A 307 -9.70 1.94 10.21
N ILE A 308 -10.86 1.99 10.88
CA ILE A 308 -11.78 0.86 10.92
C ILE A 308 -12.42 0.58 9.55
N GLN A 309 -12.68 1.63 8.75
CA GLN A 309 -13.15 1.49 7.37
C GLN A 309 -12.11 0.77 6.49
N TYR A 310 -10.82 1.11 6.63
CA TYR A 310 -9.74 0.44 5.90
C TYR A 310 -9.61 -1.03 6.31
N VAL A 311 -9.69 -1.31 7.63
CA VAL A 311 -9.68 -2.68 8.16
C VAL A 311 -10.87 -3.47 7.60
N CYS A 312 -12.07 -2.92 7.61
CA CYS A 312 -13.28 -3.59 7.13
C CYS A 312 -13.14 -4.01 5.66
N LEU A 313 -12.86 -3.07 4.76
CA LEU A 313 -12.80 -3.37 3.34
C LEU A 313 -11.63 -4.29 2.99
N CYS A 314 -10.45 -4.09 3.58
CA CYS A 314 -9.30 -4.96 3.33
C CYS A 314 -9.50 -6.37 3.90
N SER A 315 -10.15 -6.49 5.06
CA SER A 315 -10.43 -7.79 5.68
C SER A 315 -11.50 -8.57 4.93
N LEU A 316 -12.62 -7.95 4.55
CA LEU A 316 -13.65 -8.57 3.72
C LEU A 316 -13.08 -9.02 2.36
N ALA A 317 -12.18 -8.23 1.79
CA ALA A 317 -11.57 -8.55 0.51
C ALA A 317 -10.56 -9.69 0.60
N THR A 318 -9.94 -9.99 1.76
CA THR A 318 -8.76 -10.88 1.83
C THR A 318 -8.79 -12.01 2.85
N PHE A 319 -9.44 -11.83 3.98
CA PHE A 319 -9.47 -12.80 5.07
C PHE A 319 -10.56 -13.84 4.89
N GLU A 320 -10.34 -15.00 5.48
CA GLU A 320 -11.35 -16.05 5.57
C GLU A 320 -12.37 -15.76 6.68
N ARG A 321 -13.54 -16.40 6.61
CA ARG A 321 -14.62 -16.22 7.61
C ARG A 321 -14.15 -16.51 9.04
N SER A 322 -13.30 -17.51 9.23
CA SER A 322 -12.69 -17.86 10.52
C SER A 322 -11.71 -16.80 11.02
N GLU A 323 -10.89 -16.24 10.11
CA GLU A 323 -9.94 -15.18 10.41
C GLU A 323 -10.67 -13.89 10.82
N ILE A 324 -11.74 -13.50 10.12
CA ILE A 324 -12.55 -12.30 10.46
C ILE A 324 -13.14 -12.43 11.87
N HIS A 325 -13.74 -13.57 12.19
CA HIS A 325 -14.32 -13.79 13.52
C HIS A 325 -13.25 -13.72 14.62
N ARG A 326 -12.11 -14.38 14.42
CA ARG A 326 -11.04 -14.45 15.42
C ARG A 326 -10.30 -13.11 15.61
N LEU A 327 -9.99 -12.41 14.51
CA LEU A 327 -9.13 -11.23 14.53
C LEU A 327 -9.88 -9.92 14.74
N ILE A 328 -11.15 -9.84 14.33
CA ILE A 328 -11.94 -8.60 14.39
C ILE A 328 -13.04 -8.72 15.44
N ILE A 329 -13.96 -9.68 15.28
CA ILE A 329 -15.18 -9.78 16.12
C ILE A 329 -14.84 -10.16 17.57
N MET A 330 -13.93 -11.11 17.78
CA MET A 330 -13.50 -11.56 19.11
C MET A 330 -12.43 -10.67 19.74
N SER A 331 -11.83 -9.76 18.98
CA SER A 331 -10.73 -8.92 19.47
C SER A 331 -11.26 -7.75 20.29
N THR A 332 -10.78 -7.63 21.53
CA THR A 332 -11.18 -6.54 22.44
C THR A 332 -10.77 -5.17 21.92
N ASN A 333 -9.59 -5.06 21.30
CA ASN A 333 -9.09 -3.81 20.73
C ASN A 333 -9.99 -3.35 19.56
N MET A 334 -10.38 -4.27 18.66
CA MET A 334 -11.23 -3.92 17.53
C MET A 334 -12.67 -3.61 17.94
N LYS A 335 -13.16 -4.18 19.04
CA LYS A 335 -14.50 -3.88 19.55
C LYS A 335 -14.70 -2.39 19.83
N GLN A 336 -13.70 -1.70 20.38
CA GLN A 336 -13.76 -0.25 20.63
C GLN A 336 -13.90 0.55 19.32
N TYR A 337 -13.21 0.14 18.26
CA TYR A 337 -13.36 0.74 16.93
C TYR A 337 -14.74 0.46 16.31
N LEU A 338 -15.28 -0.74 16.50
CA LEU A 338 -16.60 -1.15 16.00
C LEU A 338 -17.76 -0.49 16.76
N GLU A 339 -17.54 -0.03 18.00
CA GLU A 339 -18.50 0.78 18.74
C GLU A 339 -18.58 2.21 18.20
N LEU A 340 -17.49 2.73 17.64
CA LEU A 340 -17.44 4.06 17.02
C LEU A 340 -18.19 4.12 15.68
N GLU A 341 -18.14 3.04 14.90
CA GLU A 341 -18.80 2.95 13.60
C GLU A 341 -19.69 1.68 13.56
N PRO A 342 -21.00 1.81 13.82
CA PRO A 342 -21.92 0.67 13.89
C PRO A 342 -22.26 0.08 12.50
N SER A 343 -22.21 0.84 11.43
CA SER A 343 -22.55 0.39 10.06
C SER A 343 -21.59 -0.71 9.58
N ILE A 344 -20.30 -0.54 9.84
CA ILE A 344 -19.17 -1.44 9.57
C ILE A 344 -19.25 -2.68 10.44
N ARG A 345 -19.63 -2.52 11.71
CA ARG A 345 -19.91 -3.63 12.61
C ARG A 345 -21.03 -4.50 12.05
N ASP A 346 -22.11 -3.87 11.59
CA ASP A 346 -23.25 -4.57 11.02
C ASP A 346 -22.87 -5.28 9.70
N ILE A 347 -22.04 -4.67 8.85
CA ILE A 347 -21.48 -5.33 7.65
C ILE A 347 -20.71 -6.61 8.03
N LEU A 348 -19.81 -6.53 9.01
CA LEU A 348 -18.99 -7.68 9.42
C LEU A 348 -19.83 -8.81 10.03
N HIS A 349 -20.84 -8.48 10.83
CA HIS A 349 -21.78 -9.47 11.37
C HIS A 349 -22.64 -10.07 10.27
N GLN A 350 -23.21 -9.27 9.36
CA GLN A 350 -24.03 -9.77 8.25
C GLN A 350 -23.22 -10.67 7.31
N PHE A 351 -21.95 -10.34 7.04
CA PHE A 351 -21.05 -11.22 6.29
C PHE A 351 -20.80 -12.54 7.04
N TYR A 352 -20.60 -12.49 8.36
CA TYR A 352 -20.41 -13.68 9.18
C TYR A 352 -21.69 -14.54 9.29
N GLU A 353 -22.87 -13.93 9.34
CA GLU A 353 -24.17 -14.61 9.39
C GLU A 353 -24.67 -15.07 8.01
N THR A 354 -23.89 -14.85 6.94
CA THR A 354 -24.23 -15.17 5.54
C THR A 354 -25.43 -14.42 4.97
N SER A 355 -25.79 -13.27 5.58
CA SER A 355 -26.83 -12.37 5.10
C SER A 355 -26.26 -11.39 4.06
N TYR A 356 -25.96 -11.91 2.86
CA TYR A 356 -25.24 -11.15 1.82
C TYR A 356 -26.05 -10.01 1.18
N SER A 357 -27.37 -10.15 1.08
CA SER A 357 -28.24 -9.12 0.49
C SER A 357 -28.22 -7.83 1.30
N SER A 358 -28.31 -7.96 2.62
CA SER A 358 -28.24 -6.84 3.56
C SER A 358 -26.83 -6.26 3.59
N CYS A 359 -25.80 -7.11 3.60
CA CYS A 359 -24.40 -6.68 3.59
C CYS A 359 -24.09 -5.79 2.39
N LEU A 360 -24.48 -6.23 1.19
CA LEU A 360 -24.27 -5.46 -0.05
C LEU A 360 -25.10 -4.18 -0.07
N ALA A 361 -26.30 -4.17 0.50
CA ALA A 361 -27.13 -2.96 0.59
C ALA A 361 -26.48 -1.90 1.50
N VAL A 362 -25.99 -2.29 2.69
CA VAL A 362 -25.29 -1.37 3.60
C VAL A 362 -23.97 -0.89 2.97
N MET A 363 -23.22 -1.77 2.31
CA MET A 363 -22.00 -1.38 1.60
C MET A 363 -22.25 -0.37 0.47
N SER A 364 -23.36 -0.49 -0.26
CA SER A 364 -23.73 0.46 -1.32
C SER A 364 -24.13 1.83 -0.74
N GLN A 365 -24.72 1.86 0.46
CA GLN A 365 -25.03 3.12 1.15
C GLN A 365 -23.76 3.87 1.62
N LEU A 366 -22.71 3.14 2.01
CA LEU A 366 -21.43 3.72 2.47
C LEU A 366 -20.44 4.01 1.34
N GLU A 367 -20.67 3.47 0.15
CA GLU A 367 -19.84 3.68 -1.05
C GLU A 367 -19.47 5.17 -1.31
N PRO A 368 -20.40 6.14 -1.28
CA PRO A 368 -20.06 7.55 -1.48
C PRO A 368 -19.12 8.10 -0.40
N ILE A 369 -19.22 7.62 0.84
CA ILE A 369 -18.34 8.05 1.95
C ILE A 369 -16.93 7.50 1.71
N PHE A 370 -16.81 6.24 1.29
CA PHE A 370 -15.51 5.64 0.96
C PHE A 370 -14.87 6.28 -0.28
N ALA A 371 -15.68 6.72 -1.24
CA ALA A 371 -15.24 7.42 -2.43
C ALA A 371 -14.72 8.83 -2.14
N LEU A 372 -14.99 9.42 -0.98
CA LEU A 372 -14.46 10.74 -0.59
C LEU A 372 -13.16 10.65 0.21
N ASP A 373 -12.67 9.44 0.49
CA ASP A 373 -11.40 9.25 1.18
C ASP A 373 -10.23 9.15 0.20
N GLN A 374 -9.21 9.99 0.43
CA GLN A 374 -8.05 10.15 -0.45
C GLN A 374 -7.28 8.85 -0.73
N TYR A 375 -7.07 8.00 0.27
CA TYR A 375 -6.24 6.80 0.10
C TYR A 375 -7.07 5.58 -0.28
N LEU A 376 -8.34 5.54 0.11
CA LEU A 376 -9.20 4.39 -0.13
C LEU A 376 -9.82 4.39 -1.53
N ALA A 377 -10.23 5.56 -2.02
CA ALA A 377 -10.98 5.68 -3.26
C ALA A 377 -10.33 4.99 -4.47
N PRO A 378 -9.02 5.15 -4.76
CA PRO A 378 -8.37 4.48 -5.90
C PRO A 378 -8.46 2.94 -5.84
N HIS A 379 -8.68 2.37 -4.65
CA HIS A 379 -8.75 0.93 -4.43
C HIS A 379 -10.18 0.40 -4.36
N LEU A 380 -11.18 1.28 -4.28
CA LEU A 380 -12.57 0.91 -4.00
C LEU A 380 -13.11 -0.08 -5.04
N ARG A 381 -12.85 0.17 -6.34
CA ARG A 381 -13.24 -0.73 -7.42
C ARG A 381 -12.65 -2.14 -7.28
N ALA A 382 -11.36 -2.23 -7.00
CA ALA A 382 -10.68 -3.52 -6.84
C ALA A 382 -11.15 -4.27 -5.58
N LEU A 383 -11.35 -3.55 -4.49
CA LEU A 383 -11.85 -4.09 -3.23
C LEU A 383 -13.27 -4.62 -3.36
N TYR A 384 -14.20 -3.84 -3.92
CA TYR A 384 -15.59 -4.27 -4.11
C TYR A 384 -15.69 -5.48 -5.03
N TYR A 385 -14.87 -5.52 -6.10
CA TYR A 385 -14.78 -6.65 -7.00
C TYR A 385 -14.33 -7.94 -6.27
N GLU A 386 -13.23 -7.88 -5.50
CA GLU A 386 -12.76 -9.05 -4.74
C GLU A 386 -13.72 -9.44 -3.61
N ILE A 387 -14.37 -8.49 -2.94
CA ILE A 387 -15.40 -8.77 -1.92
C ILE A 387 -16.59 -9.50 -2.55
N ARG A 388 -17.10 -9.00 -3.69
CA ARG A 388 -18.22 -9.63 -4.40
C ARG A 388 -17.89 -11.05 -4.82
N HIS A 389 -16.71 -11.26 -5.38
CA HIS A 389 -16.22 -12.59 -5.75
C HIS A 389 -16.06 -13.52 -4.54
N ARG A 390 -15.55 -13.00 -3.43
CA ARG A 390 -15.44 -13.73 -2.16
C ARG A 390 -16.82 -14.17 -1.65
N ILE A 391 -17.81 -13.29 -1.71
CA ILE A 391 -19.19 -13.59 -1.31
C ILE A 391 -19.75 -14.74 -2.15
N ILE A 392 -19.60 -14.68 -3.48
CA ILE A 392 -20.06 -15.73 -4.40
C ILE A 392 -19.42 -17.09 -4.06
N ILE A 393 -18.10 -17.11 -3.85
CA ILE A 393 -17.36 -18.33 -3.49
C ILE A 393 -17.85 -18.88 -2.14
N THR A 394 -17.97 -18.01 -1.13
CA THR A 394 -18.35 -18.39 0.23
C THR A 394 -19.78 -18.89 0.30
N TYR A 395 -20.68 -18.27 -0.48
CA TYR A 395 -22.06 -18.71 -0.62
C TYR A 395 -22.16 -20.10 -1.24
N PHE A 396 -21.36 -20.40 -2.28
CA PHE A 396 -21.44 -21.67 -3.01
C PHE A 396 -20.77 -22.84 -2.27
N LEU A 397 -19.74 -22.57 -1.45
CA LEU A 397 -18.92 -23.58 -0.77
C LEU A 397 -19.70 -24.72 -0.05
N PRO A 398 -20.81 -24.49 0.67
CA PRO A 398 -21.55 -25.57 1.34
C PRO A 398 -22.47 -26.38 0.42
N TYR A 399 -22.69 -25.97 -0.84
CA TYR A 399 -23.67 -26.58 -1.73
C TYR A 399 -23.03 -27.51 -2.77
N LYS A 400 -23.67 -28.65 -3.04
CA LYS A 400 -23.31 -29.52 -4.20
C LYS A 400 -23.92 -29.01 -5.50
N ASN A 401 -25.13 -28.47 -5.43
CA ASN A 401 -25.80 -27.78 -6.51
C ASN A 401 -26.52 -26.55 -5.94
N ALA A 402 -26.57 -25.46 -6.71
CA ALA A 402 -27.17 -24.21 -6.29
C ALA A 402 -28.05 -23.64 -7.41
N SER A 403 -29.23 -23.14 -7.05
CA SER A 403 -30.16 -22.50 -7.99
C SER A 403 -29.74 -21.04 -8.22
N MET A 404 -29.41 -20.67 -9.46
CA MET A 404 -28.96 -19.31 -9.80
C MET A 404 -30.01 -18.23 -9.51
N PRO A 405 -31.33 -18.44 -9.73
CA PRO A 405 -32.35 -17.44 -9.38
C PRO A 405 -32.43 -17.06 -7.90
N ILE A 406 -32.17 -18.00 -6.99
CA ILE A 406 -32.14 -17.74 -5.54
C ILE A 406 -30.88 -16.98 -5.19
N MET A 407 -29.74 -17.41 -5.74
CA MET A 407 -28.45 -16.78 -5.57
C MET A 407 -28.45 -15.32 -6.08
N ALA A 408 -29.04 -15.07 -7.24
CA ALA A 408 -29.16 -13.73 -7.83
C ALA A 408 -29.96 -12.79 -6.93
N ARG A 409 -31.06 -13.27 -6.34
CA ARG A 409 -31.87 -12.50 -5.37
C ARG A 409 -31.08 -12.16 -4.10
N GLN A 410 -30.27 -13.08 -3.60
CA GLN A 410 -29.45 -12.84 -2.40
C GLN A 410 -28.25 -11.93 -2.66
N LEU A 411 -27.79 -11.82 -3.90
CA LEU A 411 -26.67 -10.96 -4.30
C LEU A 411 -27.12 -9.62 -4.91
N ASN A 412 -28.42 -9.31 -4.84
CA ASN A 412 -29.06 -8.12 -5.40
C ASN A 412 -28.69 -7.91 -6.89
N THR A 413 -28.69 -8.98 -7.69
CA THR A 413 -28.27 -8.94 -9.11
C THR A 413 -29.29 -9.63 -10.03
N THR A 414 -29.17 -9.39 -11.33
CA THR A 414 -29.91 -10.15 -12.35
C THR A 414 -29.23 -11.48 -12.65
N ILE A 415 -29.99 -12.41 -13.22
CA ILE A 415 -29.50 -13.77 -13.54
C ILE A 415 -28.41 -13.70 -14.62
N ASP A 416 -28.59 -12.85 -15.63
CA ASP A 416 -27.65 -12.74 -16.75
C ASP A 416 -26.27 -12.23 -16.28
N VAL A 417 -26.27 -11.19 -15.43
CA VAL A 417 -25.04 -10.64 -14.84
C VAL A 417 -24.37 -11.67 -13.93
N LEU A 418 -25.16 -12.42 -13.15
CA LEU A 418 -24.61 -13.49 -12.31
C LEU A 418 -23.98 -14.60 -13.14
N GLU A 419 -24.58 -14.98 -14.27
CA GLU A 419 -24.04 -15.99 -15.17
C GLU A 419 -22.69 -15.57 -15.74
N ASP A 420 -22.57 -14.32 -16.21
CA ASP A 420 -21.29 -13.78 -16.70
C ASP A 420 -20.21 -13.74 -15.61
N GLU A 421 -20.56 -13.32 -14.39
CA GLU A 421 -19.65 -13.32 -13.23
C GLU A 421 -19.19 -14.74 -12.87
N LEU A 422 -20.10 -15.71 -12.85
CA LEU A 422 -19.79 -17.11 -12.57
C LEU A 422 -18.89 -17.72 -13.66
N VAL A 423 -19.14 -17.41 -14.94
CA VAL A 423 -18.28 -17.84 -16.05
C VAL A 423 -16.87 -17.30 -15.85
N HIS A 424 -16.74 -16.02 -15.48
CA HIS A 424 -15.43 -15.42 -15.21
C HIS A 424 -14.72 -16.12 -14.02
N LEU A 425 -15.44 -16.39 -12.93
CA LEU A 425 -14.90 -17.08 -11.75
C LEU A 425 -14.46 -18.52 -12.04
N ILE A 426 -15.20 -19.25 -12.89
CA ILE A 426 -14.84 -20.60 -13.33
C ILE A 426 -13.61 -20.56 -14.24
N ARG A 427 -13.55 -19.61 -15.19
CA ARG A 427 -12.38 -19.43 -16.06
C ARG A 427 -11.11 -19.07 -15.30
N SER A 428 -11.24 -18.23 -14.25
CA SER A 428 -10.12 -17.86 -13.37
C SER A 428 -9.67 -19.01 -12.45
N GLY A 429 -10.40 -20.12 -12.39
CA GLY A 429 -10.10 -21.26 -11.53
C GLY A 429 -10.42 -21.05 -10.05
N LYS A 430 -10.99 -19.90 -9.67
CA LYS A 430 -11.40 -19.62 -8.28
C LYS A 430 -12.58 -20.51 -7.83
N ILE A 431 -13.45 -20.93 -8.76
CA ILE A 431 -14.57 -21.84 -8.49
C ILE A 431 -14.49 -23.07 -9.42
N LYS A 432 -14.56 -24.27 -8.84
CA LYS A 432 -14.66 -25.53 -9.58
C LYS A 432 -16.13 -25.92 -9.75
N ALA A 433 -16.78 -25.36 -10.76
CA ALA A 433 -18.20 -25.61 -11.04
C ALA A 433 -18.49 -25.76 -12.54
N ARG A 434 -19.70 -26.25 -12.84
CA ARG A 434 -20.30 -26.37 -14.16
C ARG A 434 -21.67 -25.69 -14.15
N ILE A 435 -21.93 -24.85 -15.14
CA ILE A 435 -23.19 -24.10 -15.26
C ILE A 435 -24.13 -24.87 -16.20
N ASP A 436 -25.32 -25.20 -15.73
CA ASP A 436 -26.43 -25.60 -16.57
C ASP A 436 -27.26 -24.36 -16.92
N SER A 437 -27.04 -23.81 -18.11
CA SER A 437 -27.73 -22.59 -18.56
C SER A 437 -29.21 -22.82 -18.88
N LYS A 438 -29.63 -24.07 -19.15
CA LYS A 438 -31.04 -24.39 -19.46
C LYS A 438 -31.89 -24.38 -18.19
N ASN A 439 -31.43 -25.06 -17.14
CA ASN A 439 -32.16 -25.14 -15.87
C ASN A 439 -31.76 -24.02 -14.88
N LYS A 440 -30.74 -23.23 -15.23
CA LYS A 440 -30.16 -22.18 -14.40
C LYS A 440 -29.69 -22.70 -13.03
N ILE A 441 -28.97 -23.83 -13.05
CA ILE A 441 -28.41 -24.49 -11.86
C ILE A 441 -26.88 -24.55 -12.00
N LEU A 442 -26.19 -24.25 -10.91
CA LEU A 442 -24.74 -24.38 -10.79
C LEU A 442 -24.42 -25.70 -10.08
N TYR A 443 -23.64 -26.57 -10.73
CA TYR A 443 -23.17 -27.84 -10.16
C TYR A 443 -21.70 -27.74 -9.77
N VAL A 444 -21.32 -28.33 -8.64
CA VAL A 444 -19.89 -28.51 -8.31
C VAL A 444 -19.27 -29.46 -9.32
N ALA A 445 -18.09 -29.10 -9.84
CA ALA A 445 -17.34 -29.98 -10.71
C ALA A 445 -16.67 -31.06 -9.85
N ASP A 446 -17.29 -32.24 -9.78
CA ASP A 446 -16.72 -33.41 -9.11
C ASP A 446 -15.46 -33.85 -9.87
N THR A 447 -14.29 -33.40 -9.42
CA THR A 447 -13.00 -33.91 -9.91
C THR A 447 -12.63 -35.14 -9.09
N ASP A 448 -12.65 -36.32 -9.71
CA ASP A 448 -12.18 -37.53 -9.05
C ASP A 448 -10.68 -37.40 -8.73
N GLN A 449 -10.37 -37.32 -7.43
CA GLN A 449 -9.00 -37.16 -6.93
C GLN A 449 -8.11 -38.33 -7.35
N ARG A 450 -8.68 -39.53 -7.51
CA ARG A 450 -7.96 -40.71 -7.99
C ARG A 450 -7.57 -40.54 -9.45
N TRP A 451 -8.50 -40.15 -10.30
CA TRP A 451 -8.24 -39.92 -11.73
C TRP A 451 -7.16 -38.85 -11.94
N HIS A 452 -7.22 -37.75 -11.19
CA HIS A 452 -6.21 -36.69 -11.26
C HIS A 452 -4.82 -37.16 -10.84
N ALA A 453 -4.73 -37.98 -9.77
CA ALA A 453 -3.47 -38.56 -9.32
C ALA A 453 -2.87 -39.49 -10.39
N TYR A 454 -3.70 -40.32 -11.04
CA TYR A 454 -3.26 -41.20 -12.14
C TYR A 454 -2.77 -40.41 -13.35
N GLN A 455 -3.53 -39.42 -13.81
CA GLN A 455 -3.13 -38.57 -14.94
C GLN A 455 -1.83 -37.82 -14.65
N HIS A 456 -1.70 -37.23 -13.45
CA HIS A 456 -0.48 -36.53 -13.06
C HIS A 456 0.74 -37.47 -13.01
N ALA A 457 0.58 -38.68 -12.44
CA ALA A 457 1.65 -39.67 -12.43
C ALA A 457 2.05 -40.10 -13.85
N LEU A 458 1.08 -40.26 -14.77
CA LEU A 458 1.33 -40.60 -16.16
C LEU A 458 2.12 -39.49 -16.88
N THR A 459 1.73 -38.23 -16.70
CA THR A 459 2.42 -37.07 -17.29
C THR A 459 3.85 -36.96 -16.80
N ILE A 460 4.09 -37.10 -15.49
CA ILE A 460 5.45 -37.12 -14.92
C ILE A 460 6.26 -38.27 -15.49
N THR A 461 5.66 -39.45 -15.65
CA THR A 461 6.35 -40.63 -16.18
C THR A 461 6.77 -40.41 -17.64
N LYS A 462 5.87 -39.89 -18.48
CA LYS A 462 6.17 -39.51 -19.88
C LYS A 462 7.28 -38.45 -19.96
N GLN A 463 7.23 -37.43 -19.09
CA GLN A 463 8.24 -36.38 -19.05
C GLN A 463 9.60 -36.94 -18.60
N SER A 464 9.62 -37.79 -17.57
CA SER A 464 10.82 -38.49 -17.09
C SER A 464 11.43 -39.39 -18.15
N GLU A 465 10.59 -40.11 -18.92
CA GLU A 465 11.04 -40.92 -20.04
C GLU A 465 11.71 -40.07 -21.13
N LYS A 466 11.07 -38.95 -21.53
CA LYS A 466 11.61 -38.01 -22.53
C LYS A 466 12.95 -37.42 -22.06
N LEU A 467 13.04 -37.02 -20.79
CA LEU A 467 14.28 -36.50 -20.18
C LEU A 467 15.38 -37.56 -20.13
N THR A 468 15.04 -38.80 -19.77
CA THR A 468 16.00 -39.91 -19.72
C THR A 468 16.54 -40.23 -21.11
N ARG A 469 15.68 -40.27 -22.14
CA ARG A 469 16.10 -40.45 -23.54
C ARG A 469 17.02 -39.31 -23.99
N ALA A 470 16.69 -38.06 -23.67
CA ALA A 470 17.52 -36.90 -23.99
C ALA A 470 18.90 -36.96 -23.29
N LEU A 471 18.94 -37.36 -22.02
CA LEU A 471 20.19 -37.54 -21.27
C LEU A 471 21.03 -38.69 -21.83
N LEU A 472 20.40 -39.79 -22.26
CA LEU A 472 21.09 -40.90 -22.89
C LEU A 472 21.74 -40.45 -24.21
N LEU A 473 21.01 -39.70 -25.05
CA LEU A 473 21.56 -39.11 -26.28
C LEU A 473 22.70 -38.14 -25.98
N ARG A 474 22.53 -37.26 -24.98
CA ARG A 474 23.59 -36.33 -24.53
C ARG A 474 24.85 -37.08 -24.09
N SER A 475 24.71 -38.16 -23.32
CA SER A 475 25.86 -38.96 -22.86
C SER A 475 26.54 -39.70 -24.02
N ALA A 476 25.79 -40.19 -25.01
CA ALA A 476 26.34 -40.78 -26.22
C ALA A 476 27.10 -39.78 -27.10
N ILE A 477 26.58 -38.54 -27.24
CA ILE A 477 27.23 -37.43 -27.96
C ILE A 477 28.56 -37.05 -27.28
N ILE A 478 28.57 -36.95 -25.94
CA ILE A 478 29.79 -36.68 -25.17
C ILE A 478 30.80 -37.82 -25.33
N LYS A 479 30.37 -39.09 -25.26
CA LYS A 479 31.25 -40.25 -25.44
C LYS A 479 31.87 -40.33 -26.84
N SER A 480 31.16 -39.85 -27.86
CA SER A 480 31.64 -39.78 -29.24
C SER A 480 32.45 -38.52 -29.57
N ASN A 481 32.73 -37.65 -28.57
CA ASN A 481 33.41 -36.36 -28.75
C ASN A 481 32.75 -35.45 -29.80
N LEU A 482 31.44 -35.60 -30.02
CA LEU A 482 30.67 -34.72 -30.88
C LEU A 482 30.31 -33.44 -30.11
N MET A 483 31.27 -32.52 -30.07
CA MET A 483 31.09 -31.20 -29.47
C MET A 483 30.80 -30.17 -30.55
N VAL A 484 29.78 -29.33 -30.31
CA VAL A 484 29.54 -28.13 -31.11
C VAL A 484 30.73 -27.21 -30.86
N LYS A 485 31.54 -26.97 -31.90
CA LYS A 485 32.56 -25.93 -31.85
C LYS A 485 31.82 -24.60 -31.92
N ASP A 486 31.98 -23.77 -30.90
CA ASP A 486 31.55 -22.38 -30.98
C ASP A 486 32.43 -21.68 -32.04
N ASP A 487 31.85 -21.34 -33.18
CA ASP A 487 32.52 -20.54 -34.22
C ASP A 487 32.83 -19.09 -33.76
N SER A 488 32.40 -18.71 -32.55
CA SER A 488 32.71 -17.41 -31.94
C SER A 488 34.16 -17.26 -31.46
N VAL A 489 34.97 -18.32 -31.49
CA VAL A 489 36.41 -18.29 -31.15
C VAL A 489 37.31 -18.26 -32.39
N LEU A 490 36.76 -18.41 -33.61
CA LEU A 490 37.52 -18.33 -34.86
C LEU A 490 37.75 -16.90 -35.37
N SER A 491 37.07 -15.89 -34.80
CA SER A 491 37.25 -14.48 -35.19
C SER A 491 38.36 -13.74 -34.44
N SER A 492 39.04 -14.36 -33.46
CA SER A 492 40.07 -13.72 -32.63
C SER A 492 41.51 -14.16 -32.92
N ILE A 493 41.77 -15.01 -33.93
CA ILE A 493 43.12 -15.49 -34.30
C ILE A 493 43.73 -14.75 -35.50
N ARG A 494 43.31 -13.50 -35.77
CA ARG A 494 44.03 -12.61 -36.71
C ARG A 494 44.31 -11.24 -36.09
N SER A 495 45.28 -11.20 -35.17
CA SER A 495 46.20 -10.06 -34.95
C SER A 495 47.28 -10.47 -33.94
N PRO A 496 48.58 -10.48 -34.29
CA PRO A 496 49.65 -10.60 -33.32
C PRO A 496 50.10 -9.20 -32.88
N ASN A 497 49.93 -8.85 -31.60
CA ASN A 497 51.05 -8.44 -30.72
C ASN A 497 50.62 -7.86 -29.37
N ASN A 498 51.36 -8.31 -28.35
CA ASN A 498 51.81 -7.65 -27.12
C ASN A 498 50.95 -7.58 -25.84
N ASN A 499 51.39 -8.42 -24.88
CA ASN A 499 51.70 -8.14 -23.47
C ASN A 499 50.66 -7.41 -22.60
N ASN A 500 50.01 -8.13 -21.66
CA ASN A 500 50.52 -8.39 -20.30
C ASN A 500 49.40 -8.86 -19.34
N ASN A 501 49.71 -9.92 -18.60
CA ASN A 501 49.32 -10.24 -17.22
C ASN A 501 47.85 -10.29 -16.76
N ASN A 502 47.40 -11.54 -16.59
CA ASN A 502 46.84 -12.17 -15.38
C ASN A 502 45.49 -11.76 -14.77
N ASN A 503 44.65 -12.80 -14.71
CA ASN A 503 43.76 -13.24 -13.62
C ASN A 503 42.38 -12.58 -13.43
N ASN A 504 41.35 -13.15 -14.07
CA ASN A 504 40.27 -13.88 -13.37
C ASN A 504 39.22 -14.42 -14.35
N VAL A 505 39.22 -15.74 -14.59
CA VAL A 505 38.09 -16.42 -15.25
C VAL A 505 37.16 -16.95 -14.16
N SER A 506 35.98 -16.34 -14.05
CA SER A 506 34.90 -16.77 -13.18
C SER A 506 34.41 -18.18 -13.53
N ARG A 507 34.56 -19.10 -12.58
CA ARG A 507 33.83 -20.37 -12.49
C ARG A 507 32.33 -20.04 -12.42
N ARG A 508 31.56 -20.25 -13.50
CA ARG A 508 30.09 -20.27 -13.40
C ARG A 508 29.65 -21.65 -12.88
N HIS A 509 29.30 -21.70 -11.60
CA HIS A 509 28.51 -22.79 -11.03
C HIS A 509 27.09 -22.73 -11.62
N PHE A 510 26.61 -23.88 -12.10
CA PHE A 510 25.23 -24.06 -12.55
C PHE A 510 24.39 -24.49 -11.34
N VAL A 511 23.42 -23.69 -10.94
CA VAL A 511 22.38 -24.04 -9.96
C VAL A 511 21.11 -24.35 -10.77
N PRO A 512 20.49 -25.54 -10.63
CA PRO A 512 19.27 -25.85 -11.35
C PRO A 512 18.10 -25.06 -10.74
N ASN A 513 17.45 -24.25 -11.58
CA ASN A 513 16.30 -23.46 -11.23
C ASN A 513 15.05 -24.36 -11.15
N VAL A 514 14.62 -24.69 -9.93
CA VAL A 514 13.36 -25.41 -9.64
C VAL A 514 12.25 -24.37 -9.49
N ALA A 515 11.86 -23.73 -10.59
CA ALA A 515 10.63 -22.94 -10.69
C ALA A 515 10.39 -22.60 -12.17
N GLY A 516 9.72 -23.49 -12.89
CA GLY A 516 9.32 -23.29 -14.29
C GLY A 516 7.80 -23.30 -14.40
N SER A 517 7.24 -22.12 -14.61
CA SER A 517 5.87 -21.86 -15.02
C SER A 517 5.44 -22.81 -16.15
N MET A 518 4.28 -23.45 -15.99
CA MET A 518 3.58 -24.16 -17.07
C MET A 518 3.29 -23.16 -18.19
N MET A 519 3.90 -23.35 -19.36
CA MET A 519 3.27 -23.02 -20.64
C MET A 519 2.88 -24.36 -21.26
N MET A 520 1.58 -24.55 -21.50
CA MET A 520 1.08 -25.64 -22.33
C MET A 520 1.29 -25.22 -23.80
N ASP A 521 1.94 -26.06 -24.58
CA ASP A 521 1.96 -25.93 -26.04
C ASP A 521 0.57 -26.31 -26.60
N GLU A 522 0.03 -25.50 -27.52
CA GLU A 522 -1.33 -25.59 -28.08
C GLU A 522 -1.54 -26.69 -29.14
N ASP A 523 -0.57 -27.56 -29.39
CA ASP A 523 -0.58 -28.41 -30.59
C ASP A 523 -1.22 -29.81 -30.46
N ASP A 524 -1.73 -30.22 -29.28
CA ASP A 524 -2.22 -31.60 -29.05
C ASP A 524 -3.77 -31.77 -29.06
N LEU A 525 -4.52 -30.81 -29.62
CA LEU A 525 -6.01 -30.81 -29.57
C LEU A 525 -6.74 -31.34 -30.82
N SER A 526 -6.10 -32.09 -31.71
CA SER A 526 -6.75 -32.49 -32.99
C SER A 526 -7.16 -33.96 -33.17
N ASP A 527 -6.79 -34.89 -32.28
CA ASP A 527 -7.08 -36.32 -32.52
C ASP A 527 -7.79 -36.99 -31.34
N GLU A 528 -9.08 -36.71 -31.14
CA GLU A 528 -9.98 -37.63 -30.39
C GLU A 528 -11.47 -37.38 -30.70
N GLU A 529 -11.84 -37.35 -31.98
CA GLU A 529 -13.19 -37.72 -32.43
C GLU A 529 -13.09 -39.05 -33.20
N THR A 530 -13.29 -40.18 -32.51
CA THR A 530 -13.84 -41.45 -33.01
C THR A 530 -13.67 -42.57 -31.97
N MET A 531 -14.66 -42.71 -31.08
CA MET A 531 -15.36 -43.98 -30.74
C MET A 531 -16.36 -43.77 -29.60
#